data_AF-R7U839-F1
#
_entry.id   AF-R7U839-F1
#
_cell.length_a   1.000
_cell.length_b   1.000
_cell.length_c   1.000
_cell.angle_alpha   90.00
_cell.angle_beta   90.00
_cell.angle_gamma   90.00
#
_symmetry.space_group_name_H-M   'P 1'
#
loop_
_entity.id
_entity.type
_entity.pdbx_description
1 polymer ?
#
loop_
_entity_poly.entity_id
_entity_poly.type
_entity_poly.pdbx_seq_one_letter_code
_entity_poly.pdbx_strand_id
1 'polypeptide(L)'
;METTIPPEFLEVPEILATYEEHPHWWAYILPAFATLGIIGNSISIGVFLHQKMRSLCTLFITAIFVFQCIFLISKVLTTSLSMWLNRKHPWPEMMLYLPHIEVIQKIYVNGIVVNDVAHSCVGWFSFLLILEQYAAFNHVEKLRKISRLENGIKIIVTVMNLSILLHLIQFFKYTRKETLYTTKPHTQVCLSEVYRTGSFDFYDKYITPMLFHCVPWICALVLLIKTLIDHFARKARNIADLNESFRSLPRYQLPPGTKAGRSFKIVVSLTSIYLWANLVYVCIRFYGVLNPNTEAPECSIIPGDTSYSRDDAILGVLSILFHVTNGVLNFPICMLMGNDFRAVFMDSIRRNVSKVEAQRVKISNAILSVGGLVAQRFGQRGRSGVFATPESGLRVIGEQEFIEEQLARSRTNSHSISPPSCNLVSTIRSSAKMQNISEEERALREELIMAVGYTNVVKCVFADKREVFLEFLEIFTGIRSGRNIKYAEAMLRVTELFDGYPHLVKHFERFLPSDYCREIETKDPFKWLDFRRSD
;
A
#
# COMPACT_ATOMS: atom_id res chain seq x y z
N MET A 1 -43.87 -22.67 27.21
CA MET A 1 -43.27 -21.36 26.93
C MET A 1 -43.89 -20.92 25.62
N GLU A 2 -44.97 -20.14 25.69
CA GLU A 2 -45.72 -19.74 24.49
C GLU A 2 -44.82 -18.88 23.60
N THR A 3 -44.49 -19.44 22.43
CA THR A 3 -43.70 -18.84 21.34
C THR A 3 -44.62 -18.14 20.34
N THR A 4 -45.69 -17.51 20.82
CA THR A 4 -46.68 -16.83 19.97
C THR A 4 -46.39 -15.33 19.97
N ILE A 5 -46.05 -14.82 18.80
CA ILE A 5 -45.89 -13.39 18.55
C ILE A 5 -47.29 -12.76 18.63
N PRO A 6 -47.53 -11.71 19.44
CA PRO A 6 -48.85 -11.11 19.56
C PRO A 6 -49.33 -10.53 18.21
N PRO A 7 -50.64 -10.55 17.94
CA PRO A 7 -51.19 -10.20 16.63
C PRO A 7 -50.95 -8.74 16.21
N GLU A 8 -50.74 -7.84 17.16
CA GLU A 8 -50.36 -6.42 16.95
C GLU A 8 -48.97 -6.26 16.30
N PHE A 9 -48.15 -7.32 16.26
CA PHE A 9 -46.79 -7.33 15.69
C PHE A 9 -46.71 -8.06 14.36
N LEU A 10 -47.83 -8.55 13.82
CA LEU A 10 -47.88 -9.13 12.47
C LEU A 10 -47.84 -8.07 11.37
N GLU A 11 -48.15 -6.81 11.71
CA GLU A 11 -47.95 -5.69 10.79
C GLU A 11 -46.45 -5.41 10.68
N VAL A 12 -45.90 -5.57 9.47
CA VAL A 12 -44.52 -5.23 9.16
C VAL A 12 -44.38 -3.71 9.28
N PRO A 13 -43.53 -3.19 10.17
CA PRO A 13 -43.24 -1.76 10.19
C PRO A 13 -42.74 -1.36 8.80
N GLU A 14 -43.25 -0.27 8.24
CA GLU A 14 -42.96 0.21 6.88
C GLU A 14 -41.44 0.25 6.55
N ILE A 15 -40.60 0.48 7.57
CA ILE A 15 -39.12 0.40 7.51
C ILE A 15 -38.64 -0.97 7.03
N LEU A 16 -39.21 -2.04 7.57
CA LEU A 16 -38.81 -3.41 7.30
C LEU A 16 -39.30 -3.88 5.93
N ALA A 17 -40.45 -3.37 5.47
CA ALA A 17 -40.94 -3.60 4.11
C ALA A 17 -39.97 -3.07 3.05
N THR A 18 -39.42 -1.87 3.24
CA THR A 18 -38.36 -1.32 2.34
C THR A 18 -37.06 -2.15 2.34
N TYR A 19 -36.75 -2.90 3.41
CA TYR A 19 -35.59 -3.78 3.44
C TYR A 19 -35.84 -5.13 2.74
N GLU A 20 -37.09 -5.60 2.65
CA GLU A 20 -37.45 -6.83 1.93
C GLU A 20 -37.35 -6.67 0.40
N GLU A 21 -37.59 -5.47 -0.15
CA GLU A 21 -37.62 -5.24 -1.59
C GLU A 21 -36.24 -5.09 -2.25
N HIS A 22 -35.17 -4.81 -1.49
CA HIS A 22 -33.84 -4.55 -2.04
C HIS A 22 -32.81 -5.64 -1.76
N PRO A 23 -32.03 -6.06 -2.77
CA PRO A 23 -31.21 -7.26 -2.67
C PRO A 23 -30.06 -7.09 -1.66
N HIS A 24 -30.06 -7.93 -0.63
CA HIS A 24 -29.13 -7.92 0.52
C HIS A 24 -27.67 -8.28 0.21
N TRP A 25 -27.22 -8.25 -1.06
CA TRP A 25 -25.83 -8.60 -1.41
C TRP A 25 -24.82 -7.68 -0.72
N TRP A 26 -25.19 -6.41 -0.51
CA TRP A 26 -24.30 -5.41 0.06
C TRP A 26 -23.98 -5.66 1.55
N ALA A 27 -24.82 -6.42 2.26
CA ALA A 27 -24.56 -6.87 3.63
C ALA A 27 -23.25 -7.68 3.76
N TYR A 28 -22.82 -8.33 2.69
CA TYR A 28 -21.54 -9.06 2.64
C TYR A 28 -20.42 -8.26 1.99
N ILE A 29 -20.76 -7.39 1.02
CA ILE A 29 -19.78 -6.56 0.31
C ILE A 29 -19.14 -5.55 1.26
N LEU A 30 -19.92 -4.87 2.11
CA LEU A 30 -19.38 -3.88 3.04
C LEU A 30 -18.28 -4.45 3.96
N PRO A 31 -18.52 -5.55 4.72
CA PRO A 31 -17.48 -6.20 5.51
C PRO A 31 -16.27 -6.65 4.67
N ALA A 32 -16.48 -7.23 3.50
CA ALA A 32 -15.40 -7.72 2.65
C ALA A 32 -14.50 -6.59 2.13
N PHE A 33 -15.08 -5.47 1.71
CA PHE A 33 -14.32 -4.30 1.31
C PHE A 33 -13.64 -3.65 2.51
N ALA A 34 -14.33 -3.54 3.64
CA ALA A 34 -13.74 -2.99 4.86
C ALA A 34 -12.53 -3.81 5.33
N THR A 35 -12.56 -5.15 5.27
CA THR A 35 -11.41 -5.98 5.64
C THR A 35 -10.23 -5.76 4.70
N LEU A 36 -10.46 -5.69 3.38
CA LEU A 36 -9.42 -5.35 2.40
C LEU A 36 -8.81 -3.97 2.69
N GLY A 37 -9.65 -2.97 2.98
CA GLY A 37 -9.21 -1.63 3.35
C GLY A 37 -8.39 -1.62 4.65
N ILE A 38 -8.84 -2.31 5.70
CA ILE A 38 -8.12 -2.40 6.98
C ILE A 38 -6.75 -3.06 6.78
N ILE A 39 -6.69 -4.18 6.05
CA ILE A 39 -5.44 -4.88 5.76
C ILE A 39 -4.50 -3.97 4.96
N GLY A 40 -4.99 -3.36 3.87
CA GLY A 40 -4.21 -2.47 3.02
C GLY A 40 -3.65 -1.26 3.79
N ASN A 41 -4.50 -0.56 4.54
CA ASN A 41 -4.09 0.58 5.36
C ASN A 41 -3.09 0.17 6.44
N SER A 42 -3.27 -0.98 7.10
CA SER A 42 -2.35 -1.50 8.12
C SER A 42 -0.97 -1.82 7.56
N ILE A 43 -0.91 -2.48 6.40
CA ILE A 43 0.35 -2.74 5.69
C ILE A 43 1.03 -1.42 5.32
N SER A 44 0.28 -0.48 4.76
CA SER A 44 0.81 0.83 4.38
C SER A 44 1.34 1.62 5.57
N ILE A 45 0.67 1.59 6.72
CA ILE A 45 1.15 2.20 7.97
C ILE A 45 2.53 1.63 8.31
N GLY A 46 2.70 0.30 8.28
CA GLY A 46 3.98 -0.35 8.51
C GLY A 46 5.10 0.12 7.57
N VAL A 47 4.79 0.31 6.29
CA VAL A 47 5.77 0.81 5.29
C VAL A 47 6.12 2.28 5.53
N PHE A 48 5.14 3.14 5.83
CA PHE A 48 5.39 4.57 6.07
C PHE A 48 6.09 4.87 7.40
N LEU A 49 5.94 3.99 8.39
CA LEU A 49 6.70 4.06 9.66
C LEU A 49 8.17 3.67 9.49
N HIS A 50 8.56 3.05 8.36
CA HIS A 50 9.94 2.70 8.10
C HIS A 50 10.83 3.95 8.07
N GLN A 51 12.01 3.89 8.71
CA GLN A 51 12.92 5.04 8.89
C GLN A 51 13.28 5.76 7.58
N LYS A 52 13.38 5.01 6.46
CA LYS A 52 13.64 5.55 5.13
C LYS A 52 12.55 6.51 4.63
N MET A 53 11.29 6.27 4.99
CA MET A 53 10.12 7.02 4.52
C MET A 53 9.80 8.24 5.40
N ARG A 54 10.28 8.26 6.65
CA ARG A 54 9.90 9.26 7.67
C ARG A 54 10.06 10.71 7.17
N SER A 55 8.94 11.42 7.15
CA SER A 55 8.75 12.83 6.82
C SER A 55 7.45 13.36 7.47
N LEU A 56 7.23 14.67 7.44
CA LEU A 56 5.95 15.26 7.90
C LEU A 56 4.78 14.76 7.04
N CYS A 57 4.92 14.80 5.71
CA CYS A 57 3.95 14.26 4.75
C CYS A 57 3.56 12.80 5.08
N THR A 58 4.53 11.91 5.29
CA THR A 58 4.23 10.51 5.61
C THR A 58 3.56 10.34 6.96
N LEU A 59 3.80 11.26 7.91
CA LEU A 59 3.12 11.24 9.20
C LEU A 59 1.63 11.56 9.06
N PHE A 60 1.28 12.55 8.23
CA PHE A 60 -0.12 12.83 7.89
C PHE A 60 -0.78 11.67 7.12
N ILE A 61 -0.07 11.05 6.16
CA ILE A 61 -0.57 9.85 5.47
C ILE A 61 -0.83 8.71 6.46
N THR A 62 0.09 8.46 7.40
CA THR A 62 -0.11 7.46 8.46
C THR A 62 -1.33 7.80 9.33
N ALA A 63 -1.52 9.06 9.70
CA ALA A 63 -2.70 9.48 10.46
C ALA A 63 -4.00 9.22 9.68
N ILE A 64 -4.05 9.59 8.39
CA ILE A 64 -5.19 9.29 7.51
C ILE A 64 -5.48 7.78 7.55
N PHE A 65 -4.47 6.93 7.39
CA PHE A 65 -4.69 5.48 7.31
C PHE A 65 -5.15 4.88 8.64
N VAL A 66 -4.68 5.39 9.78
CA VAL A 66 -5.17 4.98 11.10
C VAL A 66 -6.65 5.33 11.25
N PHE A 67 -7.03 6.57 10.95
CA PHE A 67 -8.43 7.00 11.07
C PHE A 67 -9.34 6.34 10.02
N GLN A 68 -8.83 5.98 8.85
CA GLN A 68 -9.56 5.15 7.90
C GLN A 68 -9.83 3.75 8.43
N CYS A 69 -8.87 3.11 9.11
CA CYS A 69 -9.13 1.83 9.79
C CYS A 69 -10.21 1.97 10.87
N ILE A 70 -10.15 3.01 11.70
CA ILE A 70 -11.16 3.29 12.74
C ILE A 70 -12.53 3.49 12.11
N PHE A 71 -12.61 4.30 11.04
CA PHE A 71 -13.83 4.54 10.28
C PHE A 71 -14.41 3.25 9.72
N LEU A 72 -13.61 2.44 9.01
CA LEU A 72 -14.07 1.18 8.41
C LEU A 72 -14.57 0.18 9.46
N ILE A 73 -13.84 0.02 10.57
CA ILE A 73 -14.25 -0.87 11.67
C ILE A 73 -15.57 -0.38 12.25
N SER A 74 -15.66 0.91 12.61
CA SER A 74 -16.87 1.48 13.19
C SER A 74 -18.07 1.35 12.25
N LYS A 75 -17.87 1.62 10.94
CA LYS A 75 -18.94 1.55 9.95
C LYS A 75 -19.48 0.14 9.73
N VAL A 76 -18.62 -0.87 9.75
CA VAL A 76 -19.04 -2.29 9.73
C VAL A 76 -19.83 -2.63 10.99
N LEU A 77 -19.37 -2.18 12.16
CA LEU A 77 -20.04 -2.43 13.43
C LEU A 77 -21.43 -1.78 13.51
N THR A 78 -21.60 -0.56 12.99
CA THR A 78 -22.87 0.16 13.05
C THR A 78 -23.88 -0.34 12.00
N THR A 79 -23.41 -0.86 10.86
CA THR A 79 -24.27 -1.12 9.69
C THR A 79 -24.49 -2.61 9.47
N SER A 80 -23.41 -3.40 9.40
CA SER A 80 -23.50 -4.80 8.97
C SER A 80 -24.18 -5.71 9.99
N LEU A 81 -24.01 -5.45 11.31
CA LEU A 81 -24.65 -6.27 12.35
C LEU A 81 -26.18 -6.20 12.29
N SER A 82 -26.72 -4.98 12.16
CA SER A 82 -28.15 -4.72 12.01
C SER A 82 -28.72 -5.49 10.81
N MET A 83 -28.04 -5.39 9.67
CA MET A 83 -28.44 -6.06 8.45
C MET A 83 -28.39 -7.58 8.52
N TRP A 84 -27.33 -8.14 9.09
CA TRP A 84 -27.19 -9.58 9.22
C TRP A 84 -28.26 -10.15 10.14
N LEU A 85 -28.63 -9.42 11.20
CA LEU A 85 -29.73 -9.82 12.07
C LEU A 85 -31.05 -9.82 11.29
N ASN A 86 -31.37 -8.72 10.61
CA ASN A 86 -32.60 -8.60 9.83
C ASN A 86 -32.70 -9.67 8.73
N ARG A 87 -31.59 -9.98 8.06
CA ARG A 87 -31.56 -11.01 7.02
C ARG A 87 -31.72 -12.43 7.57
N LYS A 88 -31.12 -12.72 8.72
CA LYS A 88 -31.14 -14.06 9.31
C LYS A 88 -32.47 -14.37 9.99
N HIS A 89 -33.09 -13.34 10.57
CA HIS A 89 -34.35 -13.41 11.29
C HIS A 89 -35.20 -12.22 10.83
N PRO A 90 -36.01 -12.37 9.76
CA PRO A 90 -36.88 -11.32 9.28
C PRO A 90 -37.94 -10.99 10.34
N TRP A 91 -38.61 -9.85 10.16
CA TRP A 91 -39.74 -9.52 11.01
C TRP A 91 -40.90 -10.52 10.80
N PRO A 92 -41.64 -10.91 11.85
CA PRO A 92 -41.49 -10.53 13.27
C PRO A 92 -40.55 -11.43 14.08
N GLU A 93 -39.96 -12.49 13.51
CA GLU A 93 -39.10 -13.46 14.22
C GLU A 93 -37.90 -12.81 14.93
N MET A 94 -37.40 -11.68 14.40
CA MET A 94 -36.32 -10.91 15.02
C MET A 94 -36.61 -10.55 16.49
N MET A 95 -37.89 -10.40 16.87
CA MET A 95 -38.32 -10.13 18.25
C MET A 95 -37.96 -11.23 19.25
N LEU A 96 -37.64 -12.43 18.79
CA LEU A 96 -37.15 -13.50 19.68
C LEU A 96 -35.69 -13.28 20.09
N TYR A 97 -34.95 -12.40 19.40
CA TYR A 97 -33.52 -12.15 19.57
C TYR A 97 -33.21 -10.81 20.26
N LEU A 98 -34.09 -10.40 21.17
CA LEU A 98 -34.01 -9.11 21.87
C LEU A 98 -32.65 -8.75 22.51
N PRO A 99 -31.98 -9.67 23.24
CA PRO A 99 -30.68 -9.36 23.84
C PRO A 99 -29.62 -8.98 22.80
N HIS A 100 -29.70 -9.57 21.60
CA HIS A 100 -28.81 -9.21 20.49
C HIS A 100 -29.12 -7.82 19.93
N ILE A 101 -30.41 -7.48 19.82
CA ILE A 101 -30.86 -6.15 19.39
C ILE A 101 -30.32 -5.07 20.34
N GLU A 102 -30.42 -5.27 21.65
CA GLU A 102 -29.92 -4.31 22.64
C GLU A 102 -28.40 -4.08 22.52
N VAL A 103 -27.63 -5.15 22.27
CA VAL A 103 -26.19 -5.04 22.01
C VAL A 103 -25.93 -4.25 20.73
N ILE A 104 -26.66 -4.53 19.65
CA ILE A 104 -26.53 -3.80 18.37
C ILE A 104 -26.87 -2.32 18.57
N GLN A 105 -27.93 -1.99 19.32
CA GLN A 105 -28.29 -0.62 19.66
C GLN A 105 -27.17 0.10 20.44
N LYS A 106 -26.56 -0.55 21.44
CA LYS A 106 -25.42 -0.01 22.19
C LYS A 106 -24.22 0.26 21.29
N ILE A 107 -23.89 -0.68 20.41
CA ILE A 107 -22.79 -0.54 19.45
C ILE A 107 -23.08 0.61 18.49
N TYR A 108 -24.31 0.71 17.98
CA TYR A 108 -24.70 1.74 17.03
C TYR A 108 -24.61 3.14 17.62
N VAL A 109 -25.19 3.39 18.80
CA VAL A 109 -25.26 4.73 19.41
C VAL A 109 -23.86 5.30 19.67
N ASN A 110 -22.91 4.46 20.07
CA ASN A 110 -21.52 4.88 20.26
C ASN A 110 -20.73 4.91 18.94
N GLY A 111 -20.94 3.91 18.08
CA GLY A 111 -20.19 3.73 16.84
C GLY A 111 -20.44 4.85 15.82
N ILE A 112 -21.62 5.44 15.81
CA ILE A 112 -21.92 6.53 14.88
C ILE A 112 -21.08 7.79 15.15
N VAL A 113 -20.88 8.13 16.42
CA VAL A 113 -20.05 9.27 16.78
C VAL A 113 -18.58 8.98 16.47
N VAL A 114 -18.12 7.75 16.73
CA VAL A 114 -16.76 7.32 16.34
C VAL A 114 -16.57 7.38 14.83
N ASN A 115 -17.59 7.03 14.06
CA ASN A 115 -17.59 7.12 12.60
C ASN A 115 -17.41 8.57 12.13
N ASP A 116 -18.18 9.51 12.69
CA ASP A 116 -18.14 10.92 12.31
C ASP A 116 -16.84 11.60 12.75
N VAL A 117 -16.34 11.28 13.95
CA VAL A 117 -15.01 11.71 14.42
C VAL A 117 -13.91 11.19 13.49
N ALA A 118 -13.93 9.91 13.14
CA ALA A 118 -12.90 9.34 12.28
C ALA A 118 -12.93 9.95 10.88
N HIS A 119 -14.13 10.14 10.32
CA HIS A 119 -14.31 10.74 9.01
C HIS A 119 -13.87 12.22 8.98
N SER A 120 -14.20 13.00 10.01
CA SER A 120 -13.77 14.40 10.13
C SER A 120 -12.25 14.52 10.25
N CYS A 121 -11.60 13.66 11.02
CA CYS A 121 -10.13 13.56 11.10
C CYS A 121 -9.51 13.28 9.72
N VAL A 122 -10.06 12.33 8.95
CA VAL A 122 -9.61 12.04 7.58
C VAL A 122 -9.69 13.28 6.69
N GLY A 123 -10.78 14.05 6.77
CA GLY A 123 -10.94 15.29 6.01
C GLY A 123 -9.89 16.35 6.35
N TRP A 124 -9.72 16.64 7.64
CA TRP A 124 -8.74 17.62 8.11
C TRP A 124 -7.29 17.20 7.80
N PHE A 125 -6.95 15.92 7.94
CA PHE A 125 -5.61 15.45 7.57
C PHE A 125 -5.38 15.46 6.06
N SER A 126 -6.40 15.23 5.24
CA SER A 126 -6.31 15.35 3.78
C SER A 126 -6.04 16.80 3.37
N PHE A 127 -6.71 17.76 4.00
CA PHE A 127 -6.40 19.19 3.85
C PHE A 127 -4.96 19.53 4.28
N LEU A 128 -4.54 19.09 5.47
CA LEU A 128 -3.19 19.37 5.97
C LEU A 128 -2.10 18.73 5.10
N LEU A 129 -2.37 17.56 4.54
CA LEU A 129 -1.47 16.87 3.62
C LEU A 129 -1.23 17.68 2.35
N ILE A 130 -2.30 18.17 1.69
CA ILE A 130 -2.15 18.99 0.48
C ILE A 130 -1.61 20.39 0.80
N LEU A 131 -1.91 20.95 1.98
CA LEU A 131 -1.33 22.21 2.45
C LEU A 131 0.18 22.10 2.63
N GLU A 132 0.66 21.02 3.23
CA GLU A 132 2.09 20.73 3.38
C GLU A 132 2.75 20.64 2.00
N GLN A 133 2.12 19.94 1.06
CA GLN A 133 2.64 19.76 -0.29
C GLN A 133 2.66 21.07 -1.09
N TYR A 134 1.65 21.93 -0.93
CA TYR A 134 1.64 23.28 -1.47
C TYR A 134 2.77 24.15 -0.89
N ALA A 135 2.93 24.13 0.44
CA ALA A 135 3.98 24.86 1.14
C ALA A 135 5.38 24.36 0.74
N ALA A 136 5.53 23.08 0.41
CA ALA A 136 6.78 22.50 -0.07
C ALA A 136 7.23 23.08 -1.41
N PHE A 137 6.30 23.51 -2.27
CA PHE A 137 6.67 24.20 -3.50
C PHE A 137 6.89 25.68 -3.26
N ASN A 138 5.96 26.36 -2.58
CA ASN A 138 5.90 27.82 -2.60
C ASN A 138 6.54 28.50 -1.39
N HIS A 139 6.73 27.78 -0.28
CA HIS A 139 7.17 28.34 0.99
C HIS A 139 8.17 27.43 1.73
N VAL A 140 9.19 26.93 1.03
CA VAL A 140 10.19 25.97 1.54
C VAL A 140 10.81 26.40 2.88
N GLU A 141 11.18 27.66 3.03
CA GLU A 141 11.82 28.15 4.26
C GLU A 141 10.89 28.13 5.47
N LYS A 142 9.63 28.52 5.27
CA LYS A 142 8.60 28.47 6.33
C LYS A 142 8.30 27.02 6.68
N LEU A 143 8.15 26.17 5.67
CA LEU A 143 7.90 24.75 5.88
C LEU A 143 9.05 24.09 6.65
N ARG A 144 10.31 24.39 6.35
CA ARG A 144 11.47 23.84 7.07
C ARG A 144 11.43 24.09 8.59
N LYS A 145 10.87 25.23 9.03
CA LYS A 145 10.70 25.54 10.46
C LYS A 145 9.58 24.70 11.09
N ILE A 146 8.51 24.44 10.33
CA ILE A 146 7.30 23.74 10.79
C ILE A 146 7.45 22.21 10.68
N SER A 147 8.16 21.71 9.68
CA SER A 147 8.23 20.30 9.25
C SER A 147 9.00 19.38 10.18
N ARG A 148 9.33 19.83 11.39
CA ARG A 148 9.88 18.96 12.44
C ARG A 148 8.81 17.94 12.83
N LEU A 149 9.22 16.69 12.98
CA LEU A 149 8.28 15.61 13.27
C LEU A 149 7.51 15.83 14.58
N GLU A 150 8.16 16.38 15.60
CA GLU A 150 7.53 16.69 16.88
C GLU A 150 6.34 17.65 16.71
N ASN A 151 6.50 18.68 15.86
CA ASN A 151 5.41 19.60 15.54
C ASN A 151 4.30 18.90 14.77
N GLY A 152 4.65 18.01 13.84
CA GLY A 152 3.67 17.19 13.11
C GLY A 152 2.81 16.34 14.05
N ILE A 153 3.43 15.70 15.05
CA ILE A 153 2.70 14.91 16.06
C ILE A 153 1.77 15.82 16.87
N LYS A 154 2.25 16.99 17.32
CA LYS A 154 1.43 17.97 18.03
C LYS A 154 0.22 18.38 17.21
N ILE A 155 0.40 18.71 15.92
CA ILE A 155 -0.71 19.07 15.01
C ILE A 155 -1.73 17.92 14.92
N ILE A 156 -1.28 16.68 14.74
CA ILE A 156 -2.18 15.52 14.64
C ILE A 156 -3.00 15.33 15.91
N VAL A 157 -2.34 15.40 17.07
CA VAL A 157 -3.00 15.25 18.37
C VAL A 157 -4.01 16.39 18.60
N THR A 158 -3.65 17.63 18.25
CA THR A 158 -4.56 18.78 18.37
C THR A 158 -5.80 18.61 17.47
N VAL A 159 -5.62 18.24 16.20
CA VAL A 159 -6.74 18.02 15.27
C VAL A 159 -7.63 16.88 15.78
N MET A 160 -7.04 15.76 16.22
CA MET A 160 -7.79 14.64 16.79
C MET A 160 -8.63 15.06 17.99
N ASN A 161 -8.01 15.75 18.97
CA ASN A 161 -8.71 16.17 20.19
C ASN A 161 -9.80 17.20 19.88
N LEU A 162 -9.57 18.12 18.95
CA LEU A 162 -10.57 19.10 18.53
C LEU A 162 -11.75 18.41 17.82
N SER A 163 -11.49 17.43 16.95
CA SER A 163 -12.54 16.63 16.32
C SER A 163 -13.37 15.88 17.36
N ILE A 164 -12.74 15.24 18.34
CA ILE A 164 -13.46 14.54 19.43
C ILE A 164 -14.32 15.53 20.23
N LEU A 165 -13.75 16.67 20.63
CA LEU A 165 -14.44 17.66 21.45
C LEU A 165 -15.68 18.22 20.75
N LEU A 166 -15.58 18.54 19.47
CA LEU A 166 -16.69 19.14 18.72
C LEU A 166 -17.80 18.12 18.36
N HIS A 167 -17.46 16.84 18.27
CA HIS A 167 -18.43 15.76 18.09
C HIS A 167 -18.99 15.22 19.42
N LEU A 168 -18.47 15.68 20.58
CA LEU A 168 -18.92 15.21 21.89
C LEU A 168 -20.44 15.32 22.06
N ILE A 169 -21.03 16.36 21.47
CA ILE A 169 -22.46 16.63 21.54
C ILE A 169 -23.31 15.57 20.84
N GLN A 170 -22.76 14.89 19.83
CA GLN A 170 -23.43 13.82 19.10
C GLN A 170 -23.58 12.53 19.92
N PHE A 171 -22.80 12.33 20.99
CA PHE A 171 -23.05 11.23 21.93
C PHE A 171 -24.41 11.34 22.63
N PHE A 172 -24.98 12.55 22.67
CA PHE A 172 -26.29 12.81 23.24
C PHE A 172 -27.39 12.88 22.17
N LYS A 173 -27.09 12.54 20.90
CA LYS A 173 -28.06 12.57 19.80
C LYS A 173 -29.17 11.53 19.99
N TYR A 174 -28.80 10.34 20.45
CA TYR A 174 -29.74 9.24 20.66
C TYR A 174 -29.87 8.90 22.13
N THR A 175 -31.10 8.58 22.54
CA THR A 175 -31.43 8.07 23.86
C THR A 175 -32.05 6.70 23.72
N ARG A 176 -31.86 5.83 24.73
CA ARG A 176 -32.59 4.56 24.81
C ARG A 176 -33.80 4.76 25.71
N LYS A 177 -34.99 4.45 25.20
CA LYS A 177 -36.23 4.46 25.99
C LYS A 177 -36.74 3.03 26.14
N GLU A 178 -37.18 2.70 27.35
CA GLU A 178 -37.90 1.46 27.60
C GLU A 178 -39.36 1.63 27.19
N THR A 179 -39.86 0.66 26.45
CA THR A 179 -41.20 0.60 25.89
C THR A 179 -41.75 -0.79 26.18
N LEU A 180 -42.96 -0.86 26.75
CA LEU A 180 -43.68 -2.13 26.89
C LEU A 180 -44.41 -2.41 25.57
N TYR A 181 -43.89 -3.36 24.82
CA TYR A 181 -44.61 -3.92 23.67
C TYR A 181 -45.45 -5.15 24.08
N THR A 182 -45.29 -5.67 25.31
CA THR A 182 -46.08 -6.75 25.95
C THR A 182 -45.84 -6.73 27.48
N THR A 183 -45.91 -7.88 28.17
CA THR A 183 -45.48 -8.08 29.58
C THR A 183 -43.96 -8.00 29.79
N LYS A 184 -43.15 -7.90 28.72
CA LYS A 184 -41.69 -7.75 28.82
C LYS A 184 -41.24 -6.35 28.40
N PRO A 185 -40.42 -5.67 29.20
CA PRO A 185 -39.84 -4.37 28.83
C PRO A 185 -38.83 -4.55 27.69
N HIS A 186 -38.86 -3.67 26.70
CA HIS A 186 -37.95 -3.67 25.54
C HIS A 186 -37.35 -2.27 25.37
N THR A 187 -36.16 -2.17 24.78
CA THR A 187 -35.49 -0.87 24.55
C THR A 187 -35.51 -0.47 23.08
N GLN A 188 -35.76 0.82 22.84
CA GLN A 188 -35.69 1.44 21.52
C GLN A 188 -34.73 2.61 21.50
N VAL A 189 -34.12 2.85 20.34
CA VAL A 189 -33.26 4.02 20.11
C VAL A 189 -34.12 5.15 19.58
N CYS A 190 -34.20 6.24 20.33
CA CYS A 190 -34.99 7.42 20.01
C CYS A 190 -34.11 8.65 19.87
N LEU A 191 -34.52 9.61 19.04
CA LEU A 191 -33.89 10.93 19.03
C LEU A 191 -34.07 11.62 20.38
N SER A 192 -32.98 12.17 20.93
CA SER A 192 -33.00 12.83 22.23
C SER A 192 -33.83 14.11 22.20
N GLU A 193 -34.38 14.50 23.35
CA GLU A 193 -35.19 15.71 23.49
C GLU A 193 -34.41 16.98 23.11
N VAL A 194 -33.11 17.01 23.41
CA VAL A 194 -32.20 18.09 23.01
C VAL A 194 -32.15 18.22 21.49
N TYR A 195 -32.02 17.11 20.77
CA TYR A 195 -31.97 17.08 19.31
C TYR A 195 -33.33 17.29 18.64
N ARG A 196 -34.43 17.23 19.39
CA ARG A 196 -35.77 17.63 18.92
C ARG A 196 -35.95 19.15 18.90
N THR A 197 -35.07 19.91 19.59
CA THR A 197 -35.12 21.37 19.54
C THR A 197 -34.61 21.87 18.19
N GLY A 198 -35.27 22.90 17.63
CA GLY A 198 -34.90 23.44 16.31
C GLY A 198 -33.45 23.92 16.22
N SER A 199 -32.87 24.40 17.33
CA SER A 199 -31.47 24.85 17.37
C SER A 199 -30.47 23.71 17.15
N PHE A 200 -30.72 22.54 17.74
CA PHE A 200 -29.84 21.38 17.61
C PHE A 200 -30.05 20.63 16.30
N ASP A 201 -31.30 20.56 15.83
CA ASP A 201 -31.59 20.05 14.49
C ASP A 201 -30.87 20.88 13.41
N PHE A 202 -30.88 22.21 13.55
CA PHE A 202 -30.12 23.10 12.66
C PHE A 202 -28.60 22.86 12.75
N TYR A 203 -28.06 22.68 13.96
CA TYR A 203 -26.65 22.38 14.17
C TYR A 203 -26.22 21.05 13.51
N ASP A 204 -27.01 19.99 13.67
CA ASP A 204 -26.72 18.67 13.12
C ASP A 204 -26.85 18.63 11.60
N LYS A 205 -27.88 19.29 11.04
CA LYS A 205 -28.16 19.29 9.59
C LYS A 205 -27.27 20.24 8.79
N TYR A 206 -26.95 21.41 9.32
CA TYR A 206 -26.25 22.46 8.55
C TYR A 206 -24.84 22.74 9.05
N ILE A 207 -24.66 22.97 10.35
CA ILE A 207 -23.35 23.40 10.88
C ILE A 207 -22.32 22.26 10.82
N THR A 208 -22.71 21.07 11.29
CA THR A 208 -21.81 19.92 11.36
C THR A 208 -21.28 19.52 9.97
N PRO A 209 -22.12 19.33 8.93
CA PRO A 209 -21.61 18.94 7.62
C PRO A 209 -20.78 20.05 6.96
N MET A 210 -21.12 21.31 7.21
CA MET A 210 -20.37 22.42 6.64
C MET A 210 -18.96 22.50 7.25
N LEU A 211 -18.84 22.38 8.56
CA LEU A 211 -17.57 22.47 9.28
C LEU A 211 -16.65 21.28 9.01
N PHE A 212 -17.17 20.06 9.02
CA PHE A 212 -16.35 18.83 8.99
C PHE A 212 -16.23 18.18 7.62
N HIS A 213 -17.08 18.56 6.66
CA HIS A 213 -17.02 18.01 5.31
C HIS A 213 -16.79 19.10 4.27
N CYS A 214 -17.59 20.17 4.24
CA CYS A 214 -17.47 21.18 3.18
C CYS A 214 -16.19 22.02 3.30
N VAL A 215 -15.89 22.54 4.49
CA VAL A 215 -14.68 23.37 4.72
C VAL A 215 -13.39 22.63 4.36
N PRO A 216 -13.06 21.45 4.95
CA PRO A 216 -11.84 20.73 4.59
C PRO A 216 -11.82 20.32 3.10
N TRP A 217 -12.98 19.99 2.52
CA TRP A 217 -13.08 19.65 1.10
C TRP A 217 -12.78 20.84 0.18
N ILE A 218 -13.39 22.00 0.42
CA ILE A 218 -13.17 23.23 -0.36
C ILE A 218 -11.70 23.66 -0.25
N CYS A 219 -11.17 23.69 0.96
CA CYS A 219 -9.77 24.03 1.20
C CYS A 219 -8.83 23.06 0.49
N ALA A 220 -9.10 21.75 0.56
CA ALA A 220 -8.28 20.74 -0.12
C ALA A 220 -8.38 20.85 -1.65
N LEU A 221 -9.56 21.10 -2.21
CA LEU A 221 -9.76 21.28 -3.65
C LEU A 221 -8.99 22.49 -4.19
N VAL A 222 -9.14 23.65 -3.54
CA VAL A 222 -8.44 24.88 -3.94
C VAL A 222 -6.92 24.68 -3.89
N LEU A 223 -6.41 24.05 -2.83
CA LEU A 223 -4.99 23.75 -2.70
C LEU A 223 -4.51 22.70 -3.70
N LEU A 224 -5.32 21.70 -4.01
CA LEU A 224 -4.99 20.69 -5.02
C LEU A 224 -4.83 21.33 -6.40
N ILE A 225 -5.81 22.14 -6.82
CA ILE A 225 -5.75 22.86 -8.11
C ILE A 225 -4.51 23.74 -8.15
N LYS A 226 -4.26 24.53 -7.11
CA LYS A 226 -3.11 25.43 -7.06
C LYS A 226 -1.78 24.67 -7.10
N THR A 227 -1.67 23.57 -6.34
CA THR A 227 -0.48 22.72 -6.32
C THR A 227 -0.23 22.08 -7.68
N LEU A 228 -1.27 21.64 -8.39
CA LEU A 228 -1.14 21.09 -9.74
C LEU A 228 -0.67 22.15 -10.74
N ILE A 229 -1.25 23.35 -10.73
CA ILE A 229 -0.83 24.47 -11.59
C ILE A 229 0.65 24.79 -11.35
N ASP A 230 1.05 24.95 -10.08
CA ASP A 230 2.45 25.27 -9.73
C ASP A 230 3.41 24.14 -10.12
N HIS A 231 2.98 22.89 -9.98
CA HIS A 231 3.76 21.72 -10.39
C HIS A 231 3.98 21.70 -11.90
N PHE A 232 2.92 21.88 -12.70
CA PHE A 232 3.03 21.92 -14.16
C PHE A 232 3.84 23.12 -14.65
N ALA A 233 3.64 24.30 -14.05
CA ALA A 233 4.42 25.49 -14.38
C ALA A 233 5.92 25.29 -14.09
N ARG A 234 6.27 24.66 -12.96
CA ARG A 234 7.66 24.31 -12.64
C ARG A 234 8.22 23.26 -13.59
N LYS A 235 7.44 22.23 -13.93
CA LYS A 235 7.87 21.19 -14.87
C LYS A 235 8.13 21.78 -16.25
N ALA A 236 7.28 22.68 -16.74
CA ALA A 236 7.46 23.39 -18.00
C ALA A 236 8.71 24.27 -17.99
N ARG A 237 8.94 25.05 -16.91
CA ARG A 237 10.17 25.83 -16.72
C ARG A 237 11.41 24.95 -16.72
N ASN A 238 11.42 23.85 -15.96
CA ASN A 238 12.57 22.95 -15.94
C ASN A 238 12.88 22.35 -17.32
N ILE A 239 11.86 22.06 -18.14
CA ILE A 239 12.04 21.57 -19.52
C ILE A 239 12.59 22.69 -20.42
N ALA A 240 12.07 23.92 -20.28
CA ALA A 240 12.61 25.08 -20.99
C ALA A 240 14.06 25.36 -20.60
N ASP A 241 14.37 25.35 -19.29
CA ASP A 241 15.71 25.48 -18.72
C ASP A 241 16.63 24.33 -19.15
N LEU A 242 16.13 23.10 -19.34
CA LEU A 242 16.91 21.97 -19.88
C LEU A 242 17.25 22.18 -21.36
N ASN A 243 16.33 22.74 -22.13
CA ASN A 243 16.57 23.15 -23.52
C ASN A 243 17.54 24.34 -23.60
N GLU A 244 17.50 25.27 -22.63
CA GLU A 244 18.41 26.41 -22.54
C GLU A 244 19.78 26.03 -21.93
N SER A 245 19.83 25.07 -21.01
CA SER A 245 21.03 24.60 -20.29
C SER A 245 21.98 23.77 -21.18
N PHE A 246 21.64 23.55 -22.46
CA PHE A 246 22.62 23.20 -23.48
C PHE A 246 23.53 24.39 -23.87
N ARG A 247 23.29 25.61 -23.37
CA ARG A 247 24.07 26.82 -23.72
C ARG A 247 24.86 27.52 -22.61
N SER A 248 24.68 27.27 -21.31
CA SER A 248 25.61 27.75 -20.25
C SER A 248 25.16 27.36 -18.83
N LEU A 249 26.13 27.13 -17.92
CA LEU A 249 26.01 26.80 -16.49
C LEU A 249 25.28 27.89 -15.65
N PRO A 250 24.93 27.67 -14.35
CA PRO A 250 24.86 26.45 -13.55
C PRO A 250 23.43 26.10 -13.07
N ARG A 251 23.26 24.82 -12.77
CA ARG A 251 22.02 24.09 -12.46
C ARG A 251 21.29 24.63 -11.21
N TYR A 252 20.05 25.11 -11.33
CA TYR A 252 19.15 25.29 -10.17
C TYR A 252 18.70 23.91 -9.67
N GLN A 253 19.53 23.26 -8.85
CA GLN A 253 19.12 22.07 -8.11
C GLN A 253 18.27 22.50 -6.91
N LEU A 254 17.05 21.95 -6.79
CA LEU A 254 16.38 21.92 -5.50
C LEU A 254 17.38 21.41 -4.44
N PRO A 255 17.47 22.03 -3.25
CA PRO A 255 18.48 21.70 -2.27
C PRO A 255 18.51 20.19 -1.99
N PRO A 256 19.69 19.55 -1.93
CA PRO A 256 19.80 18.19 -1.43
C PRO A 256 19.27 18.16 0.01
N GLY A 257 18.15 17.46 0.24
CA GLY A 257 17.63 17.23 1.59
C GLY A 257 16.17 17.57 1.85
N THR A 258 15.44 18.24 0.94
CA THR A 258 13.98 18.32 1.07
C THR A 258 13.36 16.99 0.62
N LYS A 259 13.01 16.12 1.58
CA LYS A 259 12.20 14.91 1.29
C LYS A 259 10.79 15.26 0.76
N ALA A 260 10.37 16.52 0.90
CA ALA A 260 9.10 17.03 0.41
C ALA A 260 9.03 16.90 -1.12
N GLY A 261 7.98 16.28 -1.64
CA GLY A 261 7.79 15.99 -3.06
C GLY A 261 8.10 14.56 -3.52
N ARG A 262 8.83 13.74 -2.73
CA ARG A 262 9.01 12.30 -3.07
C ARG A 262 7.70 11.54 -3.16
N SER A 263 6.75 11.93 -2.34
CA SER A 263 5.40 11.35 -2.29
C SER A 263 4.37 12.18 -3.06
N PHE A 264 4.79 13.15 -3.91
CA PHE A 264 3.86 14.06 -4.59
C PHE A 264 2.72 13.34 -5.31
N LYS A 265 3.05 12.29 -6.09
CA LYS A 265 2.05 11.49 -6.80
C LYS A 265 1.08 10.80 -5.84
N ILE A 266 1.58 10.23 -4.74
CA ILE A 266 0.74 9.62 -3.69
C ILE A 266 -0.19 10.69 -3.10
N VAL A 267 0.34 11.84 -2.71
CA VAL A 267 -0.41 12.93 -2.08
C VAL A 267 -1.56 13.40 -2.98
N VAL A 268 -1.25 13.69 -4.25
CA VAL A 268 -2.26 14.12 -5.23
C VAL A 268 -3.32 13.03 -5.40
N SER A 269 -2.92 11.77 -5.60
CA SER A 269 -3.87 10.67 -5.79
C SER A 269 -4.76 10.41 -4.57
N LEU A 270 -4.19 10.42 -3.35
CA LEU A 270 -4.95 10.27 -2.10
C LEU A 270 -5.91 11.45 -1.88
N THR A 271 -5.49 12.67 -2.18
CA THR A 271 -6.36 13.85 -2.06
C THR A 271 -7.48 13.81 -3.10
N SER A 272 -7.20 13.39 -4.34
CA SER A 272 -8.22 13.27 -5.39
C SER A 272 -9.29 12.22 -5.05
N ILE A 273 -8.90 11.05 -4.54
CA ILE A 273 -9.89 10.03 -4.15
C ILE A 273 -10.73 10.48 -2.96
N TYR A 274 -10.14 11.17 -1.99
CA TYR A 274 -10.86 11.79 -0.88
C TYR A 274 -11.90 12.81 -1.39
N LEU A 275 -11.49 13.73 -2.26
CA LEU A 275 -12.39 14.74 -2.80
C LEU A 275 -13.57 14.12 -3.55
N TRP A 276 -13.31 13.11 -4.38
CA TRP A 276 -14.35 12.41 -5.13
C TRP A 276 -15.33 11.67 -4.22
N ALA A 277 -14.83 10.87 -3.28
CA ALA A 277 -15.69 10.11 -2.36
C ALA A 277 -16.52 11.01 -1.45
N ASN A 278 -15.92 12.08 -0.92
CA ASN A 278 -16.60 12.99 0.00
C ASN A 278 -17.59 13.92 -0.71
N LEU A 279 -17.39 14.23 -2.00
CA LEU A 279 -18.37 15.00 -2.78
C LEU A 279 -19.72 14.26 -2.84
N VAL A 280 -19.70 12.96 -3.15
CA VAL A 280 -20.91 12.14 -3.22
C VAL A 280 -21.63 12.12 -1.88
N TYR A 281 -20.90 11.93 -0.78
CA TYR A 281 -21.47 11.95 0.57
C TYR A 281 -22.15 13.29 0.90
N VAL A 282 -21.46 14.40 0.66
CA VAL A 282 -22.00 15.74 0.93
C VAL A 282 -23.27 15.97 0.10
N CYS A 283 -23.27 15.61 -1.19
CA CYS A 283 -24.46 15.71 -2.03
C CYS A 283 -25.63 14.89 -1.48
N ILE A 284 -25.38 13.65 -1.04
CA ILE A 284 -26.42 12.78 -0.46
C ILE A 284 -26.94 13.34 0.87
N ARG A 285 -26.07 13.90 1.71
CA ARG A 285 -26.48 14.53 2.98
C ARG A 285 -27.27 15.82 2.75
N PHE A 286 -26.98 16.60 1.72
CA PHE A 286 -27.75 17.80 1.40
C PHE A 286 -29.07 17.51 0.70
N TYR A 287 -29.09 16.53 -0.23
CA TYR A 287 -30.35 15.94 -0.68
C TYR A 287 -31.17 15.56 0.53
N GLY A 288 -30.48 14.90 1.48
CA GLY A 288 -30.74 14.59 2.88
C GLY A 288 -31.38 15.66 3.79
N VAL A 289 -31.35 16.92 3.39
CA VAL A 289 -31.89 18.03 4.17
C VAL A 289 -33.02 18.72 3.43
N LEU A 290 -33.06 18.62 2.09
CA LEU A 290 -34.01 19.30 1.23
C LEU A 290 -35.37 18.58 1.10
N ASN A 291 -35.40 17.26 1.24
CA ASN A 291 -36.59 16.41 1.23
C ASN A 291 -36.81 15.69 2.58
N PRO A 292 -37.02 16.43 3.69
CA PRO A 292 -37.11 15.81 5.02
C PRO A 292 -38.32 14.87 5.10
N ASN A 293 -38.10 13.67 5.63
CA ASN A 293 -39.19 12.72 5.90
C ASN A 293 -40.05 13.21 7.06
N THR A 294 -41.27 13.63 6.75
CA THR A 294 -42.27 14.05 7.73
C THR A 294 -42.88 12.88 8.51
N GLU A 295 -42.70 11.64 8.03
CA GLU A 295 -43.33 10.43 8.59
C GLU A 295 -42.32 9.49 9.30
N ALA A 296 -41.07 9.91 9.49
CA ALA A 296 -40.09 9.08 10.17
C ALA A 296 -40.43 8.90 11.67
N PRO A 297 -40.72 7.68 12.17
CA PRO A 297 -40.89 7.39 13.58
C PRO A 297 -39.71 7.92 14.42
N GLU A 298 -40.07 8.61 15.50
CA GLU A 298 -39.13 9.22 16.45
C GLU A 298 -38.22 8.22 17.17
N CYS A 299 -38.57 6.93 17.11
CA CYS A 299 -37.92 5.81 17.77
C CYS A 299 -37.85 4.61 16.83
N SER A 300 -36.74 3.87 16.86
CA SER A 300 -36.58 2.63 16.11
C SER A 300 -35.97 1.51 16.95
N ILE A 301 -36.44 0.29 16.70
CA ILE A 301 -35.92 -0.95 17.30
C ILE A 301 -34.59 -1.30 16.63
N ILE A 302 -34.56 -1.24 15.30
CA ILE A 302 -33.35 -1.42 14.52
C ILE A 302 -32.78 -0.04 14.20
N PRO A 303 -31.64 0.33 14.79
CA PRO A 303 -31.08 1.64 14.51
C PRO A 303 -30.53 1.69 13.08
N GLY A 304 -30.92 2.71 12.33
CA GLY A 304 -30.46 3.00 10.98
C GLY A 304 -30.32 4.51 10.83
N ASP A 305 -29.07 5.00 10.76
CA ASP A 305 -28.87 6.44 10.62
C ASP A 305 -29.01 6.76 9.15
N THR A 306 -30.19 7.19 8.78
CA THR A 306 -30.37 8.40 7.98
C THR A 306 -31.84 8.46 7.65
N SER A 307 -32.42 9.65 7.86
CA SER A 307 -33.74 10.01 7.36
C SER A 307 -33.93 9.75 5.86
N TYR A 308 -32.87 9.43 5.09
CA TYR A 308 -32.86 9.27 3.62
C TYR A 308 -32.51 7.89 3.10
N SER A 309 -31.87 7.04 3.92
CA SER A 309 -31.70 5.61 3.59
C SER A 309 -33.06 4.90 3.49
N ARG A 310 -34.12 5.55 3.93
CA ARG A 310 -35.47 5.01 3.99
C ARG A 310 -36.28 5.29 2.72
N ASP A 311 -36.07 6.43 2.06
CA ASP A 311 -36.78 6.78 0.81
C ASP A 311 -36.09 6.21 -0.43
N ASP A 312 -34.75 6.20 -0.42
CA ASP A 312 -33.94 5.63 -1.48
C ASP A 312 -32.81 4.79 -0.88
N ALA A 313 -33.11 3.51 -0.61
CA ALA A 313 -32.13 2.56 -0.08
C ALA A 313 -30.86 2.48 -0.97
N ILE A 314 -31.02 2.67 -2.28
CA ILE A 314 -29.91 2.73 -3.25
C ILE A 314 -28.97 3.89 -2.93
N LEU A 315 -29.50 5.08 -2.64
CA LEU A 315 -28.70 6.27 -2.34
C LEU A 315 -27.90 6.08 -1.03
N GLY A 316 -28.54 5.46 -0.02
CA GLY A 316 -27.88 5.08 1.23
C GLY A 316 -26.74 4.09 1.02
N VAL A 317 -26.95 3.06 0.20
CA VAL A 317 -25.92 2.06 -0.15
C VAL A 317 -24.77 2.71 -0.91
N LEU A 318 -25.05 3.56 -1.90
CA LEU A 318 -24.04 4.28 -2.64
C LEU A 318 -23.18 5.11 -1.69
N SER A 319 -23.80 5.94 -0.84
CA SER A 319 -23.09 6.76 0.16
C SER A 319 -22.07 5.94 0.96
N ILE A 320 -22.47 4.76 1.45
CA ILE A 320 -21.60 3.86 2.21
C ILE A 320 -20.46 3.32 1.34
N LEU A 321 -20.77 2.85 0.12
CA LEU A 321 -19.78 2.27 -0.78
C LEU A 321 -18.67 3.28 -1.14
N PHE A 322 -19.01 4.52 -1.47
CA PHE A 322 -18.03 5.55 -1.83
C PHE A 322 -17.03 5.83 -0.69
N HIS A 323 -17.49 5.88 0.57
CA HIS A 323 -16.58 6.03 1.70
C HIS A 323 -15.66 4.84 1.90
N VAL A 324 -16.21 3.63 1.75
CA VAL A 324 -15.43 2.40 1.89
C VAL A 324 -14.38 2.32 0.77
N THR A 325 -14.74 2.70 -0.46
CA THR A 325 -13.83 2.79 -1.60
C THR A 325 -12.64 3.72 -1.30
N ASN A 326 -12.86 4.87 -0.66
CA ASN A 326 -11.78 5.77 -0.23
C ASN A 326 -10.78 5.04 0.71
N GLY A 327 -11.28 4.26 1.67
CA GLY A 327 -10.44 3.47 2.56
C GLY A 327 -9.71 2.31 1.88
N VAL A 328 -10.32 1.68 0.87
CA VAL A 328 -9.79 0.50 0.15
C VAL A 328 -8.70 0.88 -0.85
N LEU A 329 -8.86 2.00 -1.56
CA LEU A 329 -7.96 2.38 -2.64
C LEU A 329 -6.61 2.95 -2.17
N ASN A 330 -6.49 3.28 -0.89
CA ASN A 330 -5.26 3.84 -0.30
C ASN A 330 -4.01 2.98 -0.58
N PHE A 331 -4.05 1.67 -0.32
CA PHE A 331 -2.92 0.77 -0.56
C PHE A 331 -2.58 0.61 -2.05
N PRO A 332 -3.55 0.30 -2.95
CA PRO A 332 -3.31 0.30 -4.40
C PRO A 332 -2.70 1.61 -4.91
N ILE A 333 -3.21 2.76 -4.45
CA ILE A 333 -2.67 4.08 -4.81
C ILE A 333 -1.21 4.19 -4.39
N CYS A 334 -0.86 3.79 -3.16
CA CYS A 334 0.52 3.83 -2.68
C CYS A 334 1.45 2.93 -3.50
N MET A 335 0.99 1.74 -3.90
CA MET A 335 1.75 0.80 -4.72
C MET A 335 1.97 1.29 -6.16
N LEU A 336 0.95 1.90 -6.77
CA LEU A 336 1.01 2.38 -8.15
C LEU A 336 1.77 3.71 -8.28
N MET A 337 1.56 4.62 -7.34
CA MET A 337 2.06 5.99 -7.43
C MET A 337 3.38 6.20 -6.67
N GLY A 338 3.72 5.33 -5.73
CA GLY A 338 4.86 5.45 -4.83
C GLY A 338 6.03 4.53 -5.16
N ASN A 339 7.01 5.01 -5.93
CA ASN A 339 8.22 4.24 -6.22
C ASN A 339 8.99 3.87 -4.94
N ASP A 340 9.20 4.84 -4.04
CA ASP A 340 9.89 4.61 -2.77
C ASP A 340 9.08 3.69 -1.84
N PHE A 341 7.76 3.88 -1.80
CA PHE A 341 6.86 3.01 -1.04
C PHE A 341 6.98 1.56 -1.50
N ARG A 342 6.88 1.33 -2.82
CA ARG A 342 7.01 0.00 -3.42
C ARG A 342 8.39 -0.60 -3.17
N ALA A 343 9.45 0.19 -3.26
CA ALA A 343 10.80 -0.29 -2.98
C ALA A 343 10.96 -0.75 -1.52
N VAL A 344 10.48 0.04 -0.55
CA VAL A 344 10.53 -0.33 0.88
C VAL A 344 9.64 -1.53 1.17
N PHE A 345 8.45 -1.60 0.57
CA PHE A 345 7.54 -2.73 0.71
C PHE A 345 8.17 -4.03 0.19
N MET A 346 8.70 -4.03 -1.04
CA MET A 346 9.35 -5.20 -1.63
C MET A 346 10.61 -5.63 -0.87
N ASP A 347 11.39 -4.67 -0.34
CA ASP A 347 12.52 -4.96 0.54
C ASP A 347 12.09 -5.63 1.84
N SER A 348 10.97 -5.19 2.43
CA SER A 348 10.38 -5.83 3.62
C SER A 348 9.93 -7.26 3.33
N ILE A 349 9.29 -7.51 2.18
CA ILE A 349 8.89 -8.86 1.75
C ILE A 349 10.14 -9.73 1.58
N ARG A 350 11.14 -9.25 0.83
CA ARG A 350 12.37 -10.01 0.55
C ARG A 350 13.08 -10.42 1.84
N ARG A 351 13.17 -9.51 2.83
CA ARG A 351 13.76 -9.80 4.15
C ARG A 351 12.96 -10.83 4.95
N ASN A 352 11.65 -10.85 4.82
CA ASN A 352 10.82 -11.85 5.51
C ASN A 352 10.92 -13.22 4.83
N VAL A 353 10.93 -13.27 3.50
CA VAL A 353 11.14 -14.52 2.74
C VAL A 353 12.49 -15.13 3.08
N SER A 354 13.57 -14.34 3.08
CA SER A 354 14.91 -14.86 3.42
C SER A 354 15.01 -15.37 4.87
N LYS A 355 14.29 -14.76 5.82
CA LYS A 355 14.20 -15.28 7.21
C LYS A 355 13.48 -16.62 7.28
N VAL A 356 12.39 -16.78 6.53
CA VAL A 356 11.64 -18.04 6.47
C VAL A 356 12.48 -19.13 5.81
N GLU A 357 13.18 -18.82 4.72
CA GLU A 357 14.12 -19.75 4.09
C GLU A 357 15.26 -20.15 5.04
N ALA A 358 15.85 -19.19 5.76
CA ALA A 358 16.88 -19.49 6.76
C ALA A 358 16.35 -20.36 7.90
N GLN A 359 15.09 -20.18 8.32
CA GLN A 359 14.43 -21.07 9.29
C GLN A 359 14.19 -22.47 8.72
N ARG A 360 13.74 -22.60 7.47
CA ARG A 360 13.58 -23.91 6.81
C ARG A 360 14.90 -24.68 6.75
N VAL A 361 16.01 -24.01 6.39
CA VAL A 361 17.34 -24.63 6.37
C VAL A 361 17.76 -25.07 7.78
N LYS A 362 17.53 -24.25 8.82
CA LYS A 362 17.80 -24.64 10.21
C LYS A 362 17.01 -25.87 10.65
N ILE A 363 15.73 -25.94 10.31
CA ILE A 363 14.87 -27.10 10.62
C ILE A 363 15.36 -28.34 9.87
N SER A 364 15.68 -28.22 8.58
CA SER A 364 16.20 -29.33 7.78
C SER A 364 17.52 -29.87 8.35
N ASN A 365 18.45 -28.99 8.72
CA ASN A 365 19.71 -29.37 9.36
C ASN A 365 19.50 -30.02 10.74
N ALA A 366 18.52 -29.56 11.53
CA ALA A 366 18.17 -30.16 12.81
C ALA A 366 17.59 -31.58 12.63
N ILE A 367 16.72 -31.79 11.63
CA ILE A 367 16.17 -33.11 11.30
C ILE A 367 17.29 -34.05 10.85
N LEU A 368 18.22 -33.59 10.00
CA LEU A 368 19.37 -34.37 9.56
C LEU A 368 20.30 -34.72 10.74
N SER A 369 20.51 -33.80 11.69
CA SER A 369 21.30 -34.05 12.89
C SER A 369 20.65 -35.08 13.82
N VAL A 370 19.32 -35.02 14.01
CA VAL A 370 18.57 -36.03 14.78
C VAL A 370 18.58 -37.38 14.04
N GLY A 371 18.40 -37.38 12.72
CA GLY A 371 18.50 -38.57 11.87
C GLY A 371 19.89 -39.23 11.94
N GLY A 372 20.96 -38.42 11.95
CA GLY A 372 22.33 -38.88 12.15
C GLY A 372 22.57 -39.48 13.54
N LEU A 373 22.03 -38.85 14.59
CA LEU A 373 22.08 -39.36 15.96
C LEU A 373 21.30 -40.68 16.12
N VAL A 374 20.15 -40.81 15.46
CA VAL A 374 19.35 -42.05 15.45
C VAL A 374 20.09 -43.15 14.68
N ALA A 375 20.66 -42.85 13.50
CA ALA A 375 21.47 -43.79 12.73
C ALA A 375 22.71 -44.27 13.50
N GLN A 376 23.36 -43.38 14.25
CA GLN A 376 24.52 -43.73 15.09
C GLN A 376 24.13 -44.59 16.30
N ARG A 377 22.91 -44.41 16.85
CA ARG A 377 22.38 -45.21 17.97
C ARG A 377 21.87 -46.59 17.54
N PHE A 378 21.36 -46.73 16.32
CA PHE A 378 20.97 -48.02 15.74
C PHE A 378 22.15 -48.79 15.10
N GLY A 379 23.19 -48.10 14.63
CA GLY A 379 24.42 -48.73 14.13
C GLY A 379 25.26 -49.45 15.20
N GLN A 380 24.99 -49.24 16.49
CA GLN A 380 25.66 -49.95 17.60
C GLN A 380 24.85 -51.13 18.18
N ARG A 381 23.64 -51.42 17.69
CA ARG A 381 22.84 -52.57 18.12
C ARG A 381 22.32 -53.35 16.92
N GLY A 382 23.12 -54.31 16.45
CA GLY A 382 22.62 -55.35 15.54
C GLY A 382 23.66 -55.94 14.60
N ARG A 383 24.61 -56.70 15.13
CA ARG A 383 25.15 -57.86 14.41
C ARG A 383 24.17 -59.01 14.70
N SER A 384 23.64 -59.61 13.63
CA SER A 384 22.77 -60.81 13.56
C SER A 384 21.24 -60.62 13.70
N GLY A 385 20.51 -61.14 12.70
CA GLY A 385 19.11 -61.59 12.84
C GLY A 385 18.13 -61.04 11.80
N VAL A 386 17.69 -61.91 10.89
CA VAL A 386 16.65 -61.71 9.86
C VAL A 386 15.24 -61.86 10.47
N PHE A 387 14.28 -60.97 10.17
CA PHE A 387 12.90 -61.32 9.72
C PHE A 387 11.99 -60.09 9.41
N ALA A 388 11.29 -60.21 8.26
CA ALA A 388 10.00 -59.69 7.76
C ALA A 388 9.36 -58.34 8.17
N THR A 389 8.80 -57.69 7.13
CA THR A 389 7.82 -56.59 7.07
C THR A 389 6.43 -56.97 7.66
N PRO A 390 5.53 -55.98 7.92
CA PRO A 390 4.53 -55.63 6.90
C PRO A 390 4.20 -54.12 6.76
N GLU A 391 3.65 -53.78 5.60
CA GLU A 391 3.16 -52.46 5.19
C GLU A 391 1.99 -51.93 6.04
N SER A 392 1.93 -50.61 6.25
CA SER A 392 0.69 -49.82 6.16
C SER A 392 0.98 -48.30 6.06
N GLY A 393 0.86 -47.81 4.83
CA GLY A 393 0.45 -46.48 4.38
C GLY A 393 0.56 -45.23 5.27
N LEU A 394 1.44 -44.31 4.86
CA LEU A 394 1.04 -42.92 4.65
C LEU A 394 1.77 -42.36 3.42
N ARG A 395 1.12 -42.50 2.25
CA ARG A 395 1.54 -41.87 0.99
C ARG A 395 1.30 -40.36 1.09
N VAL A 396 2.36 -39.57 1.04
CA VAL A 396 2.30 -38.18 0.59
C VAL A 396 2.60 -38.21 -0.91
N ILE A 397 1.53 -38.12 -1.70
CA ILE A 397 1.57 -37.99 -3.15
C ILE A 397 1.88 -36.54 -3.50
N GLY A 398 2.86 -36.34 -4.39
CA GLY A 398 3.04 -35.10 -5.15
C GLY A 398 4.42 -34.47 -5.00
N GLU A 399 5.38 -34.91 -5.83
CA GLU A 399 6.40 -34.09 -6.53
C GLU A 399 7.63 -34.89 -7.02
N GLN A 400 7.73 -36.19 -6.78
CA GLN A 400 8.91 -36.98 -7.20
C GLN A 400 8.81 -37.69 -8.57
N GLU A 401 7.64 -37.75 -9.22
CA GLU A 401 7.50 -38.43 -10.52
C GLU A 401 7.87 -37.58 -11.75
N PHE A 402 8.09 -36.27 -11.62
CA PHE A 402 8.44 -35.43 -12.78
C PHE A 402 9.95 -35.29 -13.03
N ILE A 403 10.79 -35.60 -12.03
CA ILE A 403 12.25 -35.39 -12.11
C ILE A 403 12.97 -36.64 -12.60
N GLU A 404 12.50 -37.85 -12.26
CA GLU A 404 13.17 -39.09 -12.69
C GLU A 404 12.96 -39.44 -14.18
N GLU A 405 11.83 -39.04 -14.79
CA GLU A 405 11.56 -39.30 -16.20
C GLU A 405 12.39 -38.42 -17.16
N GLN A 406 12.82 -37.23 -16.71
CA GLN A 406 13.71 -36.34 -17.48
C GLN A 406 15.19 -36.72 -17.34
N LEU A 407 15.58 -37.31 -16.20
CA LEU A 407 16.96 -37.74 -15.92
C LEU A 407 17.35 -39.04 -16.64
N ALA A 408 16.39 -39.89 -17.03
CA ALA A 408 16.64 -41.10 -17.81
C ALA A 408 16.91 -40.84 -19.30
N ARG A 409 16.53 -39.66 -19.83
CA ARG A 409 16.60 -39.35 -21.28
C ARG A 409 17.89 -38.68 -21.76
N SER A 410 18.83 -38.37 -20.86
CA SER A 410 20.10 -37.69 -21.21
C SER A 410 21.37 -38.55 -21.06
N ARG A 411 21.26 -39.86 -20.75
CA ARG A 411 22.42 -40.77 -20.68
C ARG A 411 22.62 -41.57 -21.97
N THR A 412 22.84 -40.89 -23.09
CA THR A 412 23.54 -41.49 -24.24
C THR A 412 24.27 -40.39 -25.03
N ASN A 413 25.44 -39.96 -24.55
CA ASN A 413 26.67 -39.89 -25.35
C ASN A 413 27.78 -39.18 -24.57
N SER A 414 28.93 -39.84 -24.56
CA SER A 414 30.16 -39.56 -23.83
C SER A 414 31.05 -38.53 -24.53
N HIS A 415 31.58 -37.55 -23.78
CA HIS A 415 33.01 -37.31 -23.49
C HIS A 415 33.41 -35.83 -23.31
N SER A 416 34.37 -35.66 -22.38
CA SER A 416 35.26 -34.52 -22.10
C SER A 416 34.82 -33.46 -21.06
N ILE A 417 35.77 -33.18 -20.17
CA ILE A 417 35.70 -32.44 -18.90
C ILE A 417 36.04 -30.96 -19.14
N SER A 418 35.21 -30.03 -18.63
CA SER A 418 35.56 -28.59 -18.44
C SER A 418 34.63 -27.94 -17.38
N PRO A 419 35.04 -26.84 -16.70
CA PRO A 419 34.40 -26.34 -15.47
C PRO A 419 33.06 -25.62 -15.73
N PRO A 420 32.21 -25.41 -14.70
CA PRO A 420 30.81 -25.05 -14.90
C PRO A 420 30.68 -23.64 -15.45
N SER A 421 30.16 -23.55 -16.69
CA SER A 421 29.80 -22.29 -17.33
C SER A 421 28.44 -21.81 -16.82
N CYS A 422 28.39 -20.55 -16.37
CA CYS A 422 27.19 -19.89 -15.85
C CYS A 422 26.29 -19.45 -17.02
N ASN A 423 25.24 -20.21 -17.34
CA ASN A 423 24.24 -19.84 -18.35
C ASN A 423 23.22 -18.85 -17.76
N LEU A 424 23.49 -17.55 -17.87
CA LEU A 424 22.55 -16.47 -17.49
C LEU A 424 22.18 -15.52 -18.64
N VAL A 425 22.44 -15.91 -19.90
CA VAL A 425 22.06 -15.11 -21.08
C VAL A 425 20.72 -15.56 -21.69
N SER A 426 20.21 -16.76 -21.35
CA SER A 426 18.95 -17.29 -21.89
C SER A 426 17.68 -16.78 -21.18
N THR A 427 17.77 -16.33 -19.92
CA THR A 427 16.58 -15.94 -19.13
C THR A 427 16.09 -14.51 -19.39
N ILE A 428 16.88 -13.65 -20.04
CA ILE A 428 16.47 -12.24 -20.31
C ILE A 428 15.60 -12.13 -21.58
N ARG A 429 15.54 -13.17 -22.43
CA ARG A 429 14.83 -13.11 -23.73
C ARG A 429 13.33 -13.40 -23.65
N SER A 430 12.81 -13.88 -22.53
CA SER A 430 11.40 -14.26 -22.38
C SER A 430 10.56 -13.26 -21.58
N SER A 431 10.59 -11.98 -21.97
CA SER A 431 9.41 -11.11 -21.78
C SER A 431 9.46 -9.95 -22.79
N ALA A 432 8.90 -10.18 -23.97
CA ALA A 432 8.67 -9.11 -24.93
C ALA A 432 7.40 -9.38 -25.73
N LYS A 433 6.28 -8.82 -25.26
CA LYS A 433 5.15 -8.46 -26.11
C LYS A 433 4.80 -6.98 -25.88
N MET A 434 5.42 -6.18 -26.74
CA MET A 434 4.92 -4.99 -27.46
C MET A 434 4.26 -3.83 -26.69
N GLN A 435 4.96 -2.68 -26.69
CA GLN A 435 4.41 -1.35 -26.94
C GLN A 435 5.53 -0.40 -27.42
N ASN A 436 5.17 0.58 -28.27
CA ASN A 436 6.05 1.50 -29.00
C ASN A 436 7.08 2.21 -28.10
N ILE A 437 8.34 1.81 -28.24
CA ILE A 437 9.52 2.45 -27.65
C ILE A 437 10.31 3.05 -28.82
N SER A 438 10.75 4.31 -28.70
CA SER A 438 11.60 4.95 -29.72
C SER A 438 12.86 4.12 -29.97
N GLU A 439 13.40 4.11 -31.20
CA GLU A 439 14.60 3.31 -31.55
C GLU A 439 15.79 3.64 -30.64
N GLU A 440 15.89 4.88 -30.18
CA GLU A 440 16.90 5.36 -29.24
C GLU A 440 16.73 4.76 -27.82
N GLU A 441 15.49 4.67 -27.33
CA GLU A 441 15.18 4.07 -26.02
C GLU A 441 15.32 2.53 -26.05
N ARG A 442 15.15 1.90 -27.22
CA ARG A 442 15.45 0.48 -27.44
C ARG A 442 16.96 0.21 -27.42
N ALA A 443 17.77 1.03 -28.10
CA ALA A 443 19.23 0.92 -28.09
C ALA A 443 19.80 1.13 -26.67
N LEU A 444 19.32 2.13 -25.94
CA LEU A 444 19.71 2.39 -24.56
C LEU A 444 19.36 1.21 -23.63
N ARG A 445 18.21 0.56 -23.85
CA ARG A 445 17.79 -0.61 -23.09
C ARG A 445 18.64 -1.84 -23.38
N GLU A 446 19.03 -2.06 -24.63
CA GLU A 446 19.91 -3.15 -25.05
C GLU A 446 21.33 -2.97 -24.47
N GLU A 447 21.86 -1.75 -24.49
CA GLU A 447 23.13 -1.40 -23.86
C GLU A 447 23.10 -1.63 -22.34
N LEU A 448 22.02 -1.22 -21.67
CA LEU A 448 21.83 -1.45 -20.24
C LEU A 448 21.82 -2.94 -19.88
N ILE A 449 21.15 -3.77 -20.69
CA ILE A 449 21.11 -5.23 -20.48
C ILE A 449 22.50 -5.84 -20.62
N MET A 450 23.27 -5.42 -21.64
CA MET A 450 24.65 -5.88 -21.83
C MET A 450 25.55 -5.46 -20.65
N ALA A 451 25.44 -4.23 -20.17
CA ALA A 451 26.23 -3.72 -19.04
C ALA A 451 25.92 -4.46 -17.73
N VAL A 452 24.65 -4.74 -17.46
CA VAL A 452 24.24 -5.53 -16.29
C VAL A 452 24.75 -6.96 -16.39
N GLY A 453 24.65 -7.57 -17.57
CA GLY A 453 25.19 -8.91 -17.84
C GLY A 453 26.70 -8.98 -17.58
N TYR A 454 27.46 -8.05 -18.14
CA TYR A 454 28.91 -7.98 -17.96
C TYR A 454 29.32 -7.77 -16.49
N THR A 455 28.65 -6.86 -15.78
CA THR A 455 28.91 -6.61 -14.35
C THR A 455 28.69 -7.88 -13.50
N ASN A 456 27.68 -8.68 -13.83
CA ASN A 456 27.42 -9.95 -13.14
C ASN A 456 28.50 -11.01 -13.43
N VAL A 457 29.00 -11.07 -14.67
CA VAL A 457 30.11 -11.97 -15.02
C VAL A 457 31.35 -11.63 -14.20
N VAL A 458 31.75 -10.35 -14.15
CA VAL A 458 32.89 -9.89 -13.32
C VAL A 458 32.67 -10.23 -11.85
N LYS A 459 31.46 -10.02 -11.33
CA LYS A 459 31.10 -10.36 -9.95
C LYS A 459 31.23 -11.86 -9.64
N CYS A 460 30.89 -12.72 -10.58
CA CYS A 460 31.02 -14.17 -10.42
C CYS A 460 32.48 -14.62 -10.50
N VAL A 461 33.27 -14.09 -11.45
CA VAL A 461 34.70 -14.45 -11.59
C VAL A 461 35.50 -14.03 -10.37
N PHE A 462 35.21 -12.86 -9.79
CA PHE A 462 35.90 -12.32 -8.62
C PHE A 462 35.09 -12.45 -7.32
N ALA A 463 34.25 -13.48 -7.20
CA ALA A 463 33.43 -13.70 -6.00
C ALA A 463 34.26 -13.77 -4.71
N ASP A 464 35.47 -14.36 -4.81
CA ASP A 464 36.41 -14.52 -3.69
C ASP A 464 37.32 -13.30 -3.49
N LYS A 465 37.30 -12.32 -4.41
CA LYS A 465 38.15 -11.11 -4.40
C LYS A 465 37.31 -9.85 -4.51
N ARG A 466 36.64 -9.50 -3.40
CA ARG A 466 35.71 -8.36 -3.32
C ARG A 466 36.35 -7.02 -3.71
N GLU A 467 37.63 -6.83 -3.44
CA GLU A 467 38.38 -5.60 -3.74
C GLU A 467 38.45 -5.33 -5.25
N VAL A 468 38.71 -6.37 -6.05
CA VAL A 468 38.77 -6.29 -7.52
C VAL A 468 37.42 -5.86 -8.11
N PHE A 469 36.32 -6.40 -7.58
CA PHE A 469 34.98 -6.01 -8.02
C PHE A 469 34.63 -4.57 -7.64
N LEU A 470 35.05 -4.10 -6.47
CA LEU A 470 34.81 -2.71 -6.04
C LEU A 470 35.61 -1.71 -6.88
N GLU A 471 36.87 -2.02 -7.18
CA GLU A 471 37.71 -1.18 -8.04
C GLU A 471 37.18 -1.14 -9.48
N PHE A 472 36.68 -2.26 -10.00
CA PHE A 472 36.01 -2.29 -11.31
C PHE A 472 34.78 -1.35 -11.35
N LEU A 473 33.95 -1.36 -10.30
CA LEU A 473 32.79 -0.48 -10.23
C LEU A 473 33.19 1.00 -10.16
N GLU A 474 34.31 1.33 -9.52
CA GLU A 474 34.85 2.68 -9.52
C GLU A 474 35.25 3.13 -10.93
N ILE A 475 35.95 2.28 -11.68
CA ILE A 475 36.33 2.58 -13.07
C ILE A 475 35.09 2.73 -13.96
N PHE A 476 34.14 1.80 -13.86
CA PHE A 476 32.92 1.78 -14.68
C PHE A 476 32.01 2.99 -14.41
N THR A 477 31.88 3.40 -13.15
CA THR A 477 31.10 4.60 -12.77
C THR A 477 31.84 5.90 -13.11
N GLY A 478 33.18 5.89 -13.07
CA GLY A 478 34.03 6.98 -13.52
C GLY A 478 33.81 7.32 -14.99
N ILE A 479 33.75 6.31 -15.86
CA ILE A 479 33.44 6.50 -17.29
C ILE A 479 32.03 7.05 -17.49
N ARG A 480 31.02 6.45 -16.84
CA ARG A 480 29.60 6.85 -17.02
C ARG A 480 29.31 8.28 -16.57
N SER A 481 30.03 8.77 -15.56
CA SER A 481 29.82 10.10 -15.00
C SER A 481 30.59 11.22 -15.72
N GLY A 482 31.57 10.87 -16.57
CA GLY A 482 32.34 11.80 -17.41
C GLY A 482 33.24 12.78 -16.65
N ARG A 483 33.43 12.62 -15.33
CA ARG A 483 34.11 13.62 -14.47
C ARG A 483 35.54 13.25 -14.07
N ASN A 484 35.87 11.95 -13.96
CA ASN A 484 37.08 11.53 -13.23
C ASN A 484 38.00 10.53 -13.94
N ILE A 485 37.56 9.81 -14.99
CA ILE A 485 38.41 8.80 -15.66
C ILE A 485 38.18 8.90 -17.18
N LYS A 486 39.26 9.10 -17.95
CA LYS A 486 39.21 9.08 -19.42
C LYS A 486 39.24 7.64 -19.95
N TYR A 487 38.76 7.40 -21.18
CA TYR A 487 38.72 6.05 -21.76
C TYR A 487 40.09 5.35 -21.81
N ALA A 488 41.18 6.09 -22.06
CA ALA A 488 42.54 5.55 -22.04
C ALA A 488 43.01 5.10 -20.66
N GLU A 489 42.71 5.92 -19.64
CA GLU A 489 43.02 5.60 -18.25
C GLU A 489 42.19 4.42 -17.75
N ALA A 490 40.90 4.36 -18.12
CA ALA A 490 40.04 3.25 -17.80
C ALA A 490 40.52 1.93 -18.42
N MET A 491 40.95 1.95 -19.68
CA MET A 491 41.44 0.74 -20.35
C MET A 491 42.71 0.20 -19.68
N LEU A 492 43.66 1.08 -19.36
CA LEU A 492 44.90 0.69 -18.67
C LEU A 492 44.59 0.08 -17.30
N ARG A 493 43.75 0.75 -16.50
CA ARG A 493 43.35 0.23 -15.18
C ARG A 493 42.59 -1.09 -15.27
N VAL A 494 41.71 -1.27 -16.25
CA VAL A 494 40.96 -2.53 -16.45
C VAL A 494 41.89 -3.66 -16.90
N THR A 495 42.91 -3.36 -17.70
CA THR A 495 43.90 -4.34 -18.15
C THR A 495 44.75 -4.84 -16.98
N GLU A 496 45.18 -3.94 -16.10
CA GLU A 496 45.89 -4.30 -14.86
C GLU A 496 44.97 -5.03 -13.87
N LEU A 497 43.72 -4.57 -13.71
CA LEU A 497 42.76 -5.13 -12.76
C LEU A 497 42.33 -6.55 -13.11
N PHE A 498 42.27 -6.88 -14.40
CA PHE A 498 41.89 -8.19 -14.91
C PHE A 498 43.08 -8.99 -15.46
N ASP A 499 44.28 -8.78 -14.92
CA ASP A 499 45.45 -9.56 -15.29
C ASP A 499 45.19 -11.07 -15.15
N GLY A 500 45.54 -11.83 -16.19
CA GLY A 500 45.19 -13.25 -16.34
C GLY A 500 43.77 -13.56 -16.88
N TYR A 501 42.92 -12.55 -17.13
CA TYR A 501 41.55 -12.71 -17.65
C TYR A 501 41.28 -11.87 -18.94
N PRO A 502 41.96 -12.17 -20.06
CA PRO A 502 41.90 -11.34 -21.29
C PRO A 502 40.50 -11.27 -21.92
N HIS A 503 39.65 -12.27 -21.67
CA HIS A 503 38.27 -12.27 -22.14
C HIS A 503 37.42 -11.17 -21.48
N LEU A 504 37.69 -10.82 -20.22
CA LEU A 504 36.98 -9.75 -19.52
C LEU A 504 37.38 -8.37 -20.04
N VAL A 505 38.65 -8.19 -20.38
CA VAL A 505 39.17 -6.95 -21.01
C VAL A 505 38.56 -6.77 -22.40
N LYS A 506 38.51 -7.81 -23.23
CA LYS A 506 37.88 -7.75 -24.56
C LYS A 506 36.39 -7.42 -24.51
N HIS A 507 35.67 -7.88 -23.49
CA HIS A 507 34.26 -7.52 -23.31
C HIS A 507 34.08 -6.05 -22.89
N PHE A 508 35.06 -5.46 -22.22
CA PHE A 508 35.06 -4.05 -21.84
C PHE A 508 35.14 -3.11 -23.05
N GLU A 509 35.90 -3.48 -24.08
CA GLU A 509 36.06 -2.70 -25.33
C GLU A 509 34.72 -2.36 -26.00
N ARG A 510 33.71 -3.24 -25.87
CA ARG A 510 32.37 -3.04 -26.45
C ARG A 510 31.58 -1.89 -25.82
N PHE A 511 31.99 -1.43 -24.63
CA PHE A 511 31.39 -0.29 -23.93
C PHE A 511 32.10 1.03 -24.22
N LEU A 512 33.10 1.03 -25.11
CA LEU A 512 33.82 2.23 -25.55
C LEU A 512 33.24 2.75 -26.88
N PRO A 513 33.19 4.07 -27.11
CA PRO A 513 32.75 4.64 -28.39
C PRO A 513 33.62 4.15 -29.57
N SER A 514 32.99 3.95 -30.74
CA SER A 514 33.63 3.41 -31.95
C SER A 514 34.83 4.23 -32.47
N ASP A 515 34.89 5.52 -32.14
CA ASP A 515 36.01 6.39 -32.52
C ASP A 515 37.28 6.11 -31.71
N TYR A 516 37.12 5.52 -30.51
CA TYR A 516 38.23 5.17 -29.63
C TYR A 516 38.85 3.80 -29.97
N CYS A 517 38.03 2.82 -30.39
CA CYS A 517 38.54 1.51 -30.83
C CYS A 517 39.48 1.61 -32.05
N ARG A 518 39.25 2.57 -32.96
CA ARG A 518 40.10 2.81 -34.15
C ARG A 518 41.46 3.44 -33.80
N GLU A 519 41.56 4.15 -32.68
CA GLU A 519 42.83 4.73 -32.21
C GLU A 519 43.74 3.67 -31.55
N ILE A 520 43.16 2.58 -31.03
CA ILE A 520 43.87 1.43 -30.45
C ILE A 520 44.47 0.54 -31.55
N GLU A 521 43.80 0.34 -32.68
CA GLU A 521 44.32 -0.47 -33.81
C GLU A 521 45.49 0.21 -34.55
N THR A 522 45.62 1.53 -34.46
CA THR A 522 46.62 2.31 -35.24
C THR A 522 47.86 2.69 -34.45
N LYS A 523 47.86 2.54 -33.12
CA LYS A 523 49.05 2.75 -32.27
C LYS A 523 49.33 1.47 -31.49
N ASP A 524 50.50 0.92 -31.77
CA ASP A 524 51.11 -0.23 -31.10
C ASP A 524 50.79 -0.23 -29.58
N PRO A 525 50.01 -1.21 -29.05
CA PRO A 525 49.40 -1.15 -27.72
C PRO A 525 50.40 -1.17 -26.56
N PHE A 526 51.70 -1.37 -26.83
CA PHE A 526 52.76 -1.42 -25.82
C PHE A 526 53.73 -0.22 -25.86
N LYS A 527 53.57 0.74 -26.77
CA LYS A 527 54.52 1.87 -26.90
C LYS A 527 54.48 2.86 -25.72
N TRP A 528 53.39 2.87 -24.93
CA TRP A 528 53.25 3.76 -23.77
C TRP A 528 53.92 3.23 -22.50
N LEU A 529 54.30 1.94 -22.44
CA LEU A 529 55.02 1.37 -21.30
C LEU A 529 56.50 1.80 -21.23
N ASP A 530 57.10 2.23 -22.36
CA ASP A 530 58.49 2.69 -22.40
C ASP A 530 58.70 4.10 -21.83
N PHE A 531 57.65 4.89 -21.64
CA PHE A 531 57.75 6.26 -21.13
C PHE A 531 58.02 6.38 -19.63
N ARG A 532 58.19 5.27 -18.89
CA ARG A 532 58.41 5.28 -17.43
C ARG A 532 59.77 4.74 -16.99
N ARG A 533 60.77 4.65 -17.90
CA ARG A 533 62.15 4.22 -17.57
C ARG A 533 63.25 5.23 -17.91
N SER A 534 62.91 6.43 -18.33
CA SER A 534 63.88 7.54 -18.47
C SER A 534 63.29 8.76 -17.76
N ASP A 535 63.53 8.80 -16.45
CA ASP A 535 63.87 9.99 -15.65
C ASP A 535 64.03 9.58 -14.17
#